data_AF-A0A8B6F518-F1
#
_entry.id   AF-A0A8B6F518-F1
#
_cell.length_a   1.000
_cell.length_b   1.000
_cell.length_c   1.000
_cell.angle_alpha   90.00
_cell.angle_beta   90.00
_cell.angle_gamma   90.00
#
_symmetry.space_group_name_H-M   'P 1'
#
loop_
_entity.id
_entity.type
_entity.pdbx_description
1 polymer ?
#
loop_
_entity_poly.entity_id
_entity_poly.type
_entity_poly.pdbx_seq_one_letter_code
_entity_poly.pdbx_strand_id
1 'polypeptide(L)'
;VETKAVIDTGAEVTVLSEELYSKIPKDMRPELKKATRNLVVAEAGKHMTTRGIAQIEMKLGNEIFTWPMYVAPIGDNVLLGCDLIDEKDINYQLQEGTPIKW
;
A
#
# COMPACT_ATOMS: atom_id res chain seq x y z
N VAL A 1 8.85 -9.79 -7.41
CA VAL A 1 8.54 -8.85 -8.52
C VAL A 1 9.02 -7.49 -8.08
N GLU A 2 9.76 -6.76 -8.92
CA GLU A 2 10.14 -5.38 -8.65
C GLU A 2 9.04 -4.43 -9.15
N THR A 3 8.69 -3.41 -8.38
CA THR A 3 7.62 -2.46 -8.72
C THR A 3 7.87 -1.08 -8.12
N LYS A 4 7.16 -0.08 -8.62
CA LYS A 4 7.11 1.26 -8.02
C LYS A 4 5.99 1.32 -6.98
N ALA A 5 6.29 1.96 -5.85
CA ALA A 5 5.31 2.31 -4.84
C ALA A 5 5.17 3.84 -4.79
N VAL A 6 3.95 4.31 -4.54
CA VAL A 6 3.66 5.72 -4.28
C VAL A 6 3.53 5.88 -2.77
N ILE A 7 4.23 6.88 -2.23
CA ILE A 7 4.04 7.29 -0.83
C ILE A 7 2.78 8.15 -0.79
N ASP A 8 1.76 7.72 -0.04
CA ASP A 8 0.47 8.39 0.04
C ASP A 8 0.08 8.65 1.50
N THR A 9 0.42 9.84 1.98
CA THR A 9 0.06 10.28 3.34
C THR A 9 -1.43 10.56 3.52
N GLY A 10 -2.22 10.53 2.44
CA GLY A 10 -3.68 10.57 2.49
C GLY A 10 -4.31 9.19 2.75
N ALA A 11 -3.54 8.11 2.63
CA ALA A 11 -3.99 6.76 2.89
C ALA A 11 -3.65 6.34 4.33
N GLU A 12 -4.67 5.98 5.12
CA GLU A 12 -4.46 5.43 6.47
C GLU A 12 -3.80 4.05 6.46
N VAL A 13 -3.94 3.29 5.37
CA VAL A 13 -3.47 1.92 5.24
C VAL A 13 -2.68 1.72 3.95
N THR A 14 -1.77 0.77 3.99
CA THR A 14 -0.98 0.38 2.83
C THR A 14 -1.79 -0.56 1.91
N VAL A 15 -1.81 -0.24 0.61
CA VAL A 15 -2.65 -0.90 -0.39
C VAL A 15 -1.82 -1.50 -1.51
N LEU A 16 -2.14 -2.72 -1.91
CA LEU A 16 -1.61 -3.43 -3.07
C LEU A 16 -2.70 -3.51 -4.15
N SER A 17 -2.35 -3.21 -5.40
CA SER A 17 -3.29 -3.41 -6.51
C SER A 17 -3.67 -4.87 -6.69
N GLU A 18 -4.92 -5.11 -7.06
CA GLU A 18 -5.37 -6.44 -7.49
C GLU A 18 -4.58 -7.00 -8.66
N GLU A 19 -4.15 -6.12 -9.58
CA GLU A 19 -3.37 -6.49 -10.75
C GLU A 19 -2.00 -7.04 -10.32
N LEU A 20 -1.27 -6.32 -9.46
CA LEU A 20 0.03 -6.79 -8.98
C LEU A 20 -0.11 -8.05 -8.13
N TYR A 21 -1.11 -8.11 -7.25
CA TYR A 21 -1.40 -9.32 -6.47
C TYR A 21 -1.66 -10.54 -7.37
N SER A 22 -2.37 -10.35 -8.48
CA SER A 22 -2.67 -11.42 -9.45
C SER A 22 -1.46 -11.87 -10.26
N LYS A 23 -0.38 -11.08 -10.31
CA LYS A 23 0.90 -11.45 -10.93
C LYS A 23 1.77 -12.34 -10.04
N ILE A 24 1.48 -12.45 -8.75
CA ILE A 24 2.20 -13.36 -7.86
C ILE A 24 1.85 -14.81 -8.26
N PRO A 25 2.84 -15.70 -8.50
CA PRO A 25 2.59 -17.11 -8.80
C PRO A 25 1.65 -17.75 -7.78
N LYS A 26 0.70 -18.57 -8.23
CA LYS A 26 -0.40 -19.09 -7.38
C LYS A 26 0.13 -19.80 -6.13
N ASP A 27 1.21 -20.55 -6.24
CA ASP A 27 1.80 -21.34 -5.14
C ASP A 27 2.58 -20.46 -4.14
N MET A 28 2.89 -19.22 -4.49
CA MET A 28 3.55 -18.23 -3.64
C MET A 28 2.61 -17.10 -3.20
N ARG A 29 1.38 -17.09 -3.69
CA ARG A 29 0.44 -16.01 -3.47
C ARG A 29 -0.13 -16.11 -2.05
N PRO A 30 0.08 -15.09 -1.19
CA PRO A 30 -0.43 -15.14 0.18
C PRO A 30 -1.95 -15.21 0.22
N GLU A 31 -2.52 -15.88 1.21
CA GLU A 31 -3.97 -15.98 1.35
C GLU A 31 -4.61 -14.60 1.62
N LEU A 32 -5.76 -14.33 0.99
CA LEU A 32 -6.59 -13.18 1.32
C LEU A 32 -7.46 -13.48 2.53
N LYS A 33 -7.22 -12.75 3.61
CA LYS A 33 -8.12 -12.74 4.78
C LYS A 33 -9.19 -11.68 4.61
N LYS A 34 -10.35 -11.89 5.24
CA LYS A 34 -11.45 -10.92 5.21
C LYS A 34 -10.98 -9.58 5.79
N ALA A 35 -11.19 -8.51 5.03
CA ALA A 35 -10.91 -7.17 5.51
C ALA A 35 -11.86 -6.81 6.67
N THR A 36 -11.31 -6.20 7.72
CA THR A 36 -12.07 -5.74 8.89
C THR A 36 -12.66 -4.34 8.69
N ARG A 37 -12.28 -3.65 7.61
CA ARG A 37 -12.64 -2.25 7.31
C ARG A 37 -12.92 -2.10 5.81
N ASN A 38 -13.88 -1.26 5.46
CA ASN A 38 -14.09 -0.78 4.09
C ASN A 38 -13.17 0.41 3.86
N LEU A 39 -12.49 0.47 2.72
CA LEU A 39 -11.68 1.63 2.35
C LEU A 39 -12.58 2.70 1.71
N VAL A 40 -12.36 3.94 2.10
CA VAL A 40 -13.04 5.11 1.53
C VAL A 40 -12.01 5.87 0.71
N VAL A 41 -12.36 6.19 -0.53
CA VAL A 41 -11.47 6.96 -1.41
C VAL A 41 -11.66 8.44 -1.14
N ALA A 42 -10.60 9.23 -1.30
CA ALA A 42 -10.63 10.69 -1.13
C ALA A 42 -11.64 11.39 -2.07
N GLU A 43 -12.02 10.77 -3.19
CA GLU A 43 -13.10 11.26 -4.04
C GLU A 43 -14.45 11.06 -3.32
N ALA A 44 -15.09 12.19 -2.97
CA ALA A 44 -16.26 12.28 -2.09
C ALA A 44 -17.25 11.10 -2.22
N GLY A 45 -17.24 10.22 -1.20
CA GLY A 45 -18.26 9.19 -0.99
C GLY A 45 -18.12 7.92 -1.82
N LYS A 46 -17.06 7.75 -2.62
CA LYS A 46 -16.81 6.47 -3.28
C LYS A 46 -16.19 5.48 -2.29
N HIS A 47 -16.90 4.38 -2.06
CA HIS A 47 -16.37 3.23 -1.34
C HIS A 47 -15.51 2.38 -2.27
N MET A 48 -14.35 1.98 -1.80
CA MET A 48 -13.51 0.99 -2.47
C MET A 48 -13.68 -0.36 -1.79
N THR A 49 -14.22 -1.32 -2.53
CA THR A 49 -14.34 -2.69 -2.05
C THR A 49 -12.98 -3.37 -2.14
N THR A 50 -12.41 -3.73 -1.01
CA THR A 50 -11.17 -4.52 -0.97
C THR A 50 -11.49 -6.00 -1.17
N ARG A 51 -10.61 -6.73 -1.85
CA ARG A 51 -10.70 -8.20 -1.92
C ARG A 51 -10.32 -8.88 -0.60
N GLY A 52 -9.53 -8.22 0.23
CA GLY A 52 -9.08 -8.73 1.52
C GLY A 52 -7.74 -8.14 1.93
N ILE A 53 -7.15 -8.73 2.97
CA ILE A 53 -5.84 -8.38 3.50
C ILE A 53 -4.90 -9.56 3.27
N ALA A 54 -3.73 -9.30 2.70
CA ALA A 54 -2.68 -10.29 2.49
C ALA A 54 -1.42 -9.92 3.27
N GLN A 55 -0.73 -10.91 3.82
CA GLN A 55 0.59 -10.72 4.43
C GLN A 55 1.64 -10.78 3.33
N ILE A 56 2.19 -9.63 2.95
CA ILE A 56 3.13 -9.53 1.83
C ILE A 56 4.54 -9.36 2.38
N GLU A 57 5.44 -10.30 2.05
CA GLU A 57 6.87 -10.08 2.24
C GLU A 57 7.37 -9.12 1.17
N MET A 58 7.98 -8.03 1.60
CA MET A 58 8.50 -6.99 0.73
C MET A 58 9.90 -6.57 1.17
N LYS A 59 10.69 -6.11 0.19
CA LYS A 59 11.99 -5.50 0.43
C LYS A 59 11.89 -4.01 0.11
N LEU A 60 12.15 -3.16 1.11
CA LEU A 60 12.30 -1.71 0.92
C LEU A 60 13.71 -1.32 1.34
N GLY A 61 14.47 -0.75 0.40
CA GLY A 61 15.89 -0.49 0.61
C GLY A 61 16.64 -1.77 0.97
N ASN A 62 17.22 -1.82 2.17
CA ASN A 62 17.97 -2.97 2.69
C ASN A 62 17.18 -3.85 3.65
N GLU A 63 15.94 -3.50 3.98
CA GLU A 63 15.11 -4.26 4.92
C GLU A 63 14.14 -5.17 4.19
N ILE A 64 13.99 -6.39 4.71
CA ILE A 64 12.96 -7.34 4.30
C ILE A 64 12.02 -7.52 5.49
N PHE A 65 10.73 -7.34 5.25
CA PHE A 65 9.71 -7.53 6.28
C PHE A 65 8.38 -7.93 5.66
N THR A 66 7.50 -8.49 6.47
CA THR A 66 6.13 -8.82 6.09
C THR A 66 5.18 -7.75 6.59
N TRP A 67 4.30 -7.27 5.72
CA TRP A 67 3.30 -6.26 6.06
C TRP A 67 1.88 -6.68 5.68
N PRO A 68 0.86 -6.41 6.53
CA PRO A 68 -0.53 -6.53 6.14
C PRO A 68 -0.89 -5.47 5.09
N MET A 69 -1.13 -5.89 3.84
CA MET A 69 -1.57 -4.99 2.77
C MET A 69 -3.02 -5.26 2.40
N TYR A 70 -3.81 -4.20 2.23
CA TYR A 70 -5.14 -4.30 1.66
C TYR A 70 -5.03 -4.50 0.15
N VAL A 71 -5.74 -5.49 -0.40
CA VAL A 71 -5.76 -5.74 -1.85
C VAL A 71 -7.02 -5.11 -2.43
N ALA A 72 -6.85 -4.12 -3.32
CA ALA A 72 -7.95 -3.29 -3.80
C ALA A 72 -7.74 -2.83 -5.25
N PRO A 73 -8.81 -2.40 -5.96
CA PRO A 73 -8.73 -1.99 -7.36
C PRO A 73 -8.19 -0.56 -7.49
N ILE A 74 -6.91 -0.39 -7.21
CA ILE A 74 -6.16 0.86 -7.41
C ILE A 74 -5.36 0.81 -8.72
N GLY A 75 -5.07 2.00 -9.28
CA GLY A 75 -4.30 2.13 -10.52
C GLY A 75 -2.79 1.98 -10.32
N ASP A 76 -2.26 2.50 -9.22
CA ASP A 76 -0.86 2.31 -8.84
C ASP A 76 -0.62 0.90 -8.29
N ASN A 77 0.60 0.39 -8.45
CA ASN A 77 0.89 -0.97 -8.01
C ASN A 77 0.83 -1.12 -6.48
N VAL A 78 1.37 -0.14 -5.75
CA VAL A 78 1.42 -0.07 -4.29
C VAL A 78 1.24 1.38 -3.84
N LEU A 79 0.35 1.60 -2.87
CA LEU A 79 0.27 2.83 -2.08
C LEU A 79 0.82 2.54 -0.68
N LEU A 80 1.85 3.24 -0.25
CA LEU A 80 2.37 3.20 1.12
C LEU A 80 1.58 4.20 1.95
N GLY A 81 0.76 3.69 2.87
CA GLY A 81 -0.04 4.50 3.77
C GLY A 81 0.71 4.83 5.06
N CYS A 82 0.09 5.67 5.89
CA CYS A 82 0.67 6.10 7.17
C CYS A 82 0.93 4.93 8.12
N ASP A 83 0.12 3.86 8.08
CA ASP A 83 0.34 2.64 8.87
C ASP A 83 1.77 2.09 8.75
N LEU A 84 2.30 2.03 7.53
CA LEU A 84 3.64 1.53 7.26
C LEU A 84 4.68 2.64 7.46
N ILE A 85 4.40 3.86 7.00
CA ILE A 85 5.35 4.96 7.07
C ILE A 85 5.70 5.31 8.52
N ASP A 86 4.69 5.40 9.39
CA ASP A 86 4.86 5.72 10.80
C ASP A 86 5.60 4.61 11.55
N GLU A 87 5.24 3.33 11.30
CA GLU A 87 5.86 2.17 11.96
C GLU A 87 7.32 1.96 11.52
N LYS A 88 7.63 2.22 10.25
CA LYS A 88 8.96 2.00 9.67
C LYS A 88 9.86 3.23 9.69
N ASP A 89 9.39 4.34 10.28
CA ASP A 89 10.08 5.63 10.29
C ASP A 89 10.66 5.97 8.91
N ILE A 90 9.84 5.81 7.86
CA ILE A 90 10.27 6.08 6.48
C ILE A 90 10.45 7.59 6.35
N ASN A 91 11.71 8.02 6.53
CA ASN A 91 12.09 9.41 6.53
C ASN A 91 11.84 10.05 5.15
N TYR A 92 10.92 11.01 5.12
CA TYR A 92 10.63 11.83 3.95
C TYR A 92 11.83 12.76 3.66
N GLN A 93 12.73 12.37 2.77
CA GLN A 93 13.63 13.35 2.16
C GLN A 93 12.90 14.01 0.98
N LEU A 94 12.18 15.09 1.29
CA LEU A 94 11.68 16.01 0.27
C LEU A 94 12.90 16.55 -0.49
N GLN A 95 13.00 16.24 -1.79
CA GLN A 95 14.06 16.80 -2.63
C GLN A 95 13.84 18.32 -2.80
N GLU A 96 14.96 19.06 -2.90
CA GLU A 96 15.04 20.52 -2.93
C GLU A 96 14.04 21.19 -3.89
N GLY A 97 13.39 22.26 -3.40
CA GLY A 97 12.52 23.13 -4.20
C GLY A 97 11.03 23.10 -3.87
N THR A 98 10.60 22.39 -2.82
CA THR A 98 9.19 22.34 -2.42
C THR A 98 8.87 23.43 -1.40
N PRO A 99 8.21 24.55 -1.76
CA PRO A 99 7.75 25.51 -0.78
C PRO A 99 6.64 24.90 0.08
N ILE A 100 6.85 24.88 1.40
CA ILE A 100 5.79 24.61 2.36
C ILE A 100 5.05 25.93 2.58
N LYS A 101 3.80 26.00 2.11
CA LYS A 101 2.85 27.03 2.50
C LYS A 101 1.68 26.38 3.21
N TRP A 102 1.63 26.53 4.54
CA TRP A 102 0.47 26.96 5.33
C TRP A 102 0.98 27.67 6.57
#